data_AF-A0A971S7G5-F1
#
_entry.id   AF-A0A971S7G5-F1
#
_cell.length_a   1.000
_cell.length_b   1.000
_cell.length_c   1.000
_cell.angle_alpha   90.00
_cell.angle_beta   90.00
_cell.angle_gamma   90.00
#
_symmetry.space_group_name_H-M   'P 1'
#
loop_
_entity.id
_entity.type
_entity.pdbx_description
1 polymer ?
#
loop_
_entity_poly.entity_id
_entity_poly.type
_entity_poly.pdbx_seq_one_letter_code
_entity_poly.pdbx_strand_id
1 'polypeptide(L)'
;MKRKLKGFTLVELVICIAIIAILVGMAIPQFNKAKISAIASTHNSNVQAIKSAAIMASIDEDDSDLTTKCAKYIEGGKLPDIPKEIGDHLGTTWSIKKDDNGNIEVKPGLVKVENGAIVASD
;
A
#
# COMPACT_ATOMS: atom_id res chain seq x y z
N MET A 1 23.23 -23.99 52.37
CA MET A 1 22.87 -24.91 51.26
C MET A 1 23.04 -24.15 49.93
N LYS A 2 24.13 -24.37 49.18
CA LYS A 2 24.37 -23.66 47.91
C LYS A 2 23.48 -24.26 46.82
N ARG A 3 22.52 -23.50 46.31
CA ARG A 3 21.69 -23.90 45.16
C ARG A 3 22.58 -23.95 43.91
N LYS A 4 22.70 -25.11 43.27
CA LYS A 4 23.35 -25.20 41.95
C LYS A 4 22.43 -24.52 40.94
N LEU A 5 22.88 -23.39 40.39
CA LEU A 5 22.25 -22.79 39.22
C LEU A 5 22.54 -23.71 38.03
N LYS A 6 21.49 -24.32 37.45
CA LYS A 6 21.63 -25.04 36.19
C LYS A 6 21.90 -24.01 35.09
N GLY A 7 23.04 -24.14 34.42
CA GLY A 7 23.36 -23.34 33.24
C GLY A 7 22.62 -23.85 32.01
N PHE A 8 22.43 -22.97 31.02
CA PHE A 8 21.89 -23.31 29.72
C PHE A 8 22.88 -24.21 28.96
N THR A 9 22.40 -25.29 28.35
CA THR A 9 23.24 -26.18 27.55
C THR A 9 23.33 -25.68 26.11
N LEU A 10 24.46 -25.97 25.45
CA LEU A 10 24.62 -25.65 24.03
C LEU A 10 23.58 -26.39 23.17
N VAL A 11 23.15 -27.59 23.59
CA VAL A 11 22.14 -28.38 22.88
C VAL A 11 20.78 -27.69 22.90
N GLU A 12 20.37 -27.14 24.04
CA GLU A 12 19.12 -26.37 24.16
C GLU A 12 19.13 -25.14 23.23
N LEU A 13 20.28 -24.46 23.12
CA LEU A 13 20.43 -23.33 22.19
C LEU A 13 20.26 -23.76 20.74
N VAL A 14 20.90 -24.86 20.35
CA VAL A 14 20.90 -25.36 18.97
C VAL A 14 19.50 -25.81 18.53
N ILE A 15 18.75 -26.49 19.40
CA ILE A 15 17.37 -26.90 19.10
C ILE A 15 16.47 -25.67 18.92
N CYS A 16 16.65 -24.63 19.74
CA CYS A 16 15.89 -23.39 19.62
C CYS A 16 16.10 -22.69 18.28
N ILE A 17 17.36 -22.48 17.85
CA ILE A 17 17.63 -21.82 16.56
C ILE A 17 17.12 -22.64 15.37
N ALA A 18 17.12 -23.98 15.48
CA ALA A 18 16.59 -24.85 14.43
C ALA A 18 15.08 -24.65 14.26
N ILE A 19 14.32 -24.59 15.36
CA ILE A 19 12.87 -24.34 15.30
C ILE A 19 12.58 -22.94 14.76
N ILE A 20 13.32 -21.91 15.21
CA ILE A 20 13.18 -20.54 14.71
C ILE A 20 13.42 -20.48 13.19
N ALA A 21 14.45 -21.17 12.68
CA ALA A 21 14.75 -21.19 11.24
C ALA A 21 13.59 -21.76 10.41
N ILE A 22 12.94 -22.83 10.87
CA ILE A 22 11.78 -23.42 10.19
C ILE A 22 10.61 -22.43 10.16
N LEU A 23 10.30 -21.80 11.30
CA LEU A 23 9.22 -20.82 11.41
C LEU A 23 9.46 -19.61 10.51
N VAL A 24 10.67 -19.05 10.54
CA VAL A 24 11.05 -17.88 9.72
C VAL A 24 10.98 -18.22 8.22
N GLY A 25 11.38 -19.43 7.82
CA GLY A 25 11.31 -19.88 6.43
C GLY A 25 9.89 -19.82 5.84
N MET A 26 8.87 -20.15 6.63
CA MET A 26 7.47 -20.02 6.21
C MET A 26 6.91 -18.60 6.41
N ALA A 27 7.34 -17.90 7.46
CA ALA A 27 6.79 -16.60 7.83
C ALA A 27 7.17 -15.48 6.84
N ILE A 28 8.40 -15.45 6.33
CA ILE A 28 8.86 -14.39 5.40
C ILE A 28 8.00 -14.29 4.13
N PRO A 29 7.80 -15.38 3.34
CA PRO A 29 7.01 -15.29 2.11
C PRO A 29 5.54 -14.95 2.39
N GLN A 30 4.97 -15.44 3.50
CA GLN A 30 3.60 -15.12 3.90
C GLN A 30 3.47 -13.64 4.29
N PHE A 31 4.42 -13.12 5.06
CA PHE A 31 4.46 -11.72 5.45
C PHE A 31 4.58 -10.80 4.23
N ASN A 32 5.44 -11.14 3.27
CA ASN A 32 5.60 -10.35 2.05
C ASN A 32 4.31 -10.27 1.23
N LYS A 33 3.57 -11.39 1.09
CA LYS A 33 2.26 -11.41 0.41
C LYS A 33 1.24 -10.53 1.13
N ALA A 34 1.19 -10.63 2.47
CA ALA A 34 0.28 -9.82 3.28
C ALA A 34 0.61 -8.32 3.18
N LYS A 35 1.89 -7.96 3.19
CA LYS A 35 2.36 -6.58 3.01
C LYS A 35 1.91 -6.02 1.65
N ILE A 36 2.12 -6.76 0.57
CA ILE A 36 1.73 -6.34 -0.79
C ILE A 36 0.22 -6.14 -0.91
N SER A 37 -0.57 -7.06 -0.33
CA SER A 37 -2.03 -6.94 -0.26
C SER A 37 -2.49 -5.69 0.51
N ALA A 38 -1.86 -5.42 1.67
CA ALA A 38 -2.17 -4.23 2.46
C ALA A 38 -1.86 -2.94 1.69
N ILE A 39 -0.71 -2.88 1.00
CA ILE A 39 -0.34 -1.73 0.16
C ILE A 39 -1.37 -1.51 -0.95
N ALA A 40 -1.74 -2.56 -1.68
CA ALA A 40 -2.75 -2.49 -2.74
C ALA A 40 -4.11 -2.02 -2.20
N SER A 41 -4.54 -2.55 -1.05
CA SER A 41 -5.79 -2.14 -0.42
C SER A 41 -5.78 -0.68 0.00
N THR A 42 -4.71 -0.21 0.64
CA THR A 42 -4.58 1.20 1.05
C THR A 42 -4.55 2.13 -0.17
N HIS A 43 -3.79 1.75 -1.21
CA HIS A 43 -3.76 2.50 -2.47
C HIS A 43 -5.15 2.63 -3.10
N ASN A 44 -5.91 1.53 -3.18
CA ASN A 44 -7.25 1.54 -3.73
C ASN A 44 -8.22 2.42 -2.93
N SER A 45 -8.13 2.41 -1.59
CA SER A 45 -8.88 3.34 -0.75
C SER A 45 -8.50 4.79 -1.03
N ASN A 46 -7.21 5.07 -1.21
CA ASN A 46 -6.73 6.41 -1.58
C ASN A 46 -7.25 6.86 -2.94
N VAL A 47 -7.21 5.99 -3.96
CA VAL A 47 -7.76 6.27 -5.30
C VAL A 47 -9.25 6.62 -5.22
N GLN A 48 -10.03 5.89 -4.42
CA GLN A 48 -11.45 6.18 -4.23
C GLN A 48 -11.69 7.51 -3.52
N ALA A 49 -10.92 7.81 -2.46
CA ALA A 49 -10.99 9.08 -1.76
C ALA A 49 -10.66 10.26 -2.70
N ILE A 50 -9.61 10.11 -3.51
CA ILE A 50 -9.20 11.08 -4.52
C ILE A 50 -10.27 11.26 -5.59
N LYS A 51 -10.89 10.17 -6.07
CA LYS A 51 -11.98 10.24 -7.06
C LYS A 51 -13.16 11.04 -6.51
N SER A 52 -13.55 10.80 -5.26
CA SER A 52 -14.61 11.57 -4.58
C SER A 52 -14.23 13.04 -4.42
N ALA A 53 -12.99 13.34 -4.02
CA ALA A 53 -12.47 14.70 -3.91
C ALA A 53 -12.43 15.43 -5.25
N ALA A 54 -12.07 14.71 -6.32
CA ALA A 54 -12.06 15.23 -7.68
C ALA A 54 -13.48 15.48 -8.20
N ILE A 55 -14.47 14.66 -7.85
CA ILE A 55 -15.89 14.93 -8.18
C ILE A 55 -16.31 16.26 -7.56
N MET A 56 -16.01 16.48 -6.29
CA MET A 56 -16.31 17.76 -5.62
C MET A 56 -15.57 18.94 -6.28
N ALA A 57 -14.27 18.78 -6.58
CA ALA A 57 -13.50 19.82 -7.27
C ALA A 57 -14.05 20.15 -8.66
N SER A 58 -14.59 19.16 -9.38
CA SER A 58 -15.17 19.36 -10.71
C SER A 58 -16.51 20.10 -10.72
N ILE A 59 -17.17 20.20 -9.56
CA ILE A 59 -18.41 20.97 -9.38
C ILE A 59 -18.08 22.45 -9.15
N ASP A 60 -17.07 22.73 -8.33
CA ASP A 60 -16.69 24.08 -7.95
C ASP A 60 -15.79 24.76 -9.00
N GLU A 61 -15.01 23.99 -9.76
CA GLU A 61 -14.05 24.49 -10.73
C GLU A 61 -14.27 23.86 -12.12
N ASP A 62 -14.44 24.70 -13.15
CA ASP A 62 -14.59 24.27 -14.54
C ASP A 62 -13.21 24.06 -15.20
N ASP A 63 -12.41 23.18 -14.60
CA ASP A 63 -11.08 22.81 -15.08
C ASP A 63 -11.01 21.32 -15.44
N SER A 64 -10.29 21.03 -16.53
CA SER A 64 -10.00 19.68 -16.99
C SER A 64 -8.93 18.97 -16.16
N ASP A 65 -8.02 19.70 -15.51
CA ASP A 65 -7.00 19.16 -14.62
C ASP A 65 -7.34 19.50 -13.16
N LEU A 66 -7.69 18.46 -12.40
CA LEU A 66 -8.12 18.59 -11.01
C LEU A 66 -7.02 18.18 -10.02
N THR A 67 -5.84 17.84 -10.52
CA THR A 67 -4.74 17.26 -9.72
C THR A 67 -4.34 18.17 -8.56
N THR A 68 -4.19 19.46 -8.82
CA THR A 68 -3.79 20.46 -7.81
C THR A 68 -4.97 20.94 -6.95
N LYS A 69 -6.21 20.69 -7.40
CA LYS A 69 -7.44 21.30 -6.87
C LYS A 69 -8.21 20.37 -5.94
N CYS A 70 -8.24 19.08 -6.26
CA CYS A 70 -8.85 18.04 -5.43
C CYS A 70 -8.23 17.95 -4.03
N ALA A 71 -6.96 18.36 -3.85
CA ALA A 71 -6.30 18.39 -2.55
C ALA A 71 -7.07 19.21 -1.49
N LYS A 72 -7.83 20.23 -1.90
CA LYS A 72 -8.67 21.04 -1.00
C LYS A 72 -9.79 20.25 -0.33
N TYR A 73 -10.26 19.18 -0.98
CA TYR A 73 -11.38 18.36 -0.52
C TYR A 73 -10.92 17.07 0.16
N ILE A 74 -9.62 16.93 0.42
CA ILE A 74 -9.03 15.83 1.17
C ILE A 74 -8.63 16.36 2.55
N GLU A 75 -8.93 15.59 3.60
CA GLU A 75 -8.53 15.94 4.95
C GLU A 75 -7.00 16.13 5.04
N GLY A 76 -6.57 17.27 5.56
CA GLY A 76 -5.16 17.65 5.62
C GLY A 76 -4.63 18.41 4.41
N GLY A 77 -5.45 18.67 3.38
CA GLY A 77 -5.11 19.57 2.27
C GLY A 77 -4.03 19.04 1.33
N LYS A 78 -3.70 17.75 1.41
CA LYS A 78 -2.62 17.11 0.65
C LYS A 78 -3.07 15.75 0.12
N LEU A 79 -2.64 15.43 -1.09
CA LEU A 79 -2.82 14.10 -1.66
C LEU A 79 -1.96 13.08 -0.89
N PRO A 80 -2.47 11.86 -0.64
CA PRO A 80 -1.69 10.80 -0.02
C PRO A 80 -0.53 10.39 -0.93
N ASP A 81 0.62 10.07 -0.33
CA ASP A 81 1.78 9.60 -1.07
C ASP A 81 1.50 8.23 -1.70
N ILE A 82 1.98 8.05 -2.93
CA ILE A 82 1.89 6.77 -3.63
C ILE A 82 2.99 5.84 -3.06
N PRO A 83 2.65 4.67 -2.53
CA PRO A 83 3.66 3.71 -2.08
C PRO A 83 4.62 3.37 -3.20
N LYS A 84 5.92 3.22 -2.91
CA LYS A 84 6.96 2.96 -3.91
C LYS A 84 6.68 1.70 -4.72
N GLU A 85 6.13 0.68 -4.06
CA GLU A 85 5.72 -0.57 -4.67
C GLU A 85 4.63 -0.40 -5.75
N ILE A 86 3.85 0.69 -5.71
CA ILE A 86 2.91 1.07 -6.77
C ILE A 86 3.61 1.97 -7.80
N GLY A 87 4.40 2.93 -7.31
CA GLY A 87 5.06 3.96 -8.12
C GLY A 87 5.98 3.39 -9.19
N ASP A 88 6.67 2.29 -8.90
CA ASP A 88 7.57 1.60 -9.83
C ASP A 88 6.81 0.96 -11.03
N HIS A 89 5.51 0.69 -10.89
CA HIS A 89 4.70 0.02 -11.91
C HIS A 89 3.71 0.94 -12.64
N LEU A 90 3.23 1.99 -11.97
CA LEU A 90 2.10 2.80 -12.47
C LEU A 90 2.37 4.31 -12.44
N GLY A 91 3.55 4.74 -11.98
CA GLY A 91 3.96 6.13 -11.89
C GLY A 91 3.88 6.70 -10.47
N THR A 92 4.76 7.66 -10.20
CA THR A 92 4.97 8.23 -8.86
C THR A 92 4.13 9.48 -8.58
N THR A 93 3.23 9.85 -9.49
CA THR A 93 2.50 11.11 -9.41
C THR A 93 1.04 10.90 -9.78
N TRP A 94 0.15 11.54 -9.03
CA TRP A 94 -1.27 11.58 -9.33
C TRP A 94 -1.54 12.44 -10.57
N SER A 95 -2.34 11.94 -11.50
CA SER A 95 -2.90 12.67 -12.63
C SER A 95 -4.40 12.47 -12.61
N ILE A 96 -5.14 13.53 -12.33
CA ILE A 96 -6.59 13.50 -12.15
C ILE A 96 -7.22 14.39 -13.22
N LYS A 97 -7.83 13.75 -14.21
CA LYS A 97 -8.39 14.44 -15.38
C LYS A 97 -9.88 14.19 -15.48
N LYS A 98 -10.61 15.22 -15.91
CA LYS A 98 -11.99 15.10 -16.37
C LYS A 98 -11.98 14.81 -17.87
N ASP A 99 -12.57 13.70 -18.29
CA ASP A 99 -12.75 13.40 -19.71
C ASP A 99 -13.86 14.28 -20.32
N ASP A 100 -13.95 14.30 -21.66
CA ASP A 100 -14.95 15.09 -22.39
C ASP A 100 -16.40 14.62 -22.11
N ASN A 101 -16.56 13.46 -21.47
CA ASN A 101 -17.85 12.90 -21.06
C ASN A 101 -18.20 13.23 -19.61
N GLY A 102 -17.35 13.98 -18.90
CA GLY A 102 -17.52 14.35 -17.49
C GLY A 102 -17.12 13.26 -16.49
N ASN A 103 -16.52 12.16 -16.93
CA ASN A 103 -15.95 11.15 -16.04
C ASN A 103 -14.60 11.62 -15.49
N ILE A 104 -14.30 11.20 -14.27
CA ILE A 104 -13.03 11.49 -13.61
C ILE A 104 -12.13 10.27 -13.70
N GLU A 105 -11.02 10.44 -14.40
CA GLU A 105 -9.92 9.49 -14.47
C GLU A 105 -8.86 9.84 -13.44
N VAL A 106 -8.58 8.90 -12.53
CA VAL A 106 -7.49 9.01 -11.56
C VAL A 106 -6.38 8.03 -11.97
N LYS A 107 -5.20 8.55 -12.24
CA LYS A 107 -3.98 7.76 -12.47
C LYS A 107 -2.94 8.10 -11.39
N PRO A 108 -2.18 7.14 -10.85
CA PRO A 108 -2.32 5.69 -11.03
C PRO A 108 -3.67 5.16 -10.53
N GLY A 109 -4.28 4.26 -11.30
CA GLY A 109 -5.62 3.74 -11.05
C GLY A 109 -5.67 2.68 -9.96
N LEU A 110 -6.79 1.94 -9.90
CA LEU A 110 -6.94 0.80 -9.01
C LEU A 110 -5.96 -0.31 -9.37
N VAL A 111 -5.50 -1.03 -8.34
CA VAL A 111 -4.57 -2.15 -8.48
C VAL A 111 -5.14 -3.43 -7.87
N LYS A 112 -4.70 -4.57 -8.38
CA LYS A 112 -5.00 -5.89 -7.84
C LYS A 112 -3.70 -6.63 -7.55
N VAL A 113 -3.74 -7.57 -6.61
CA VAL A 113 -2.59 -8.42 -6.29
C VAL A 113 -2.77 -9.77 -6.96
N GLU A 114 -1.90 -10.07 -7.93
CA GLU A 114 -1.87 -11.36 -8.62
C GLU A 114 -0.50 -12.02 -8.42
N ASN A 115 -0.50 -13.30 -8.02
CA ASN A 115 0.72 -14.09 -7.80
C ASN A 115 1.76 -13.45 -6.85
N GLY A 116 1.32 -12.56 -5.95
CA GLY A 116 2.21 -11.85 -5.02
C GLY A 116 2.91 -10.64 -5.64
N ALA A 117 2.46 -10.17 -6.80
CA ALA A 117 2.87 -8.92 -7.43
C ALA A 117 1.67 -7.98 -7.56
N ILE A 118 1.94 -6.68 -7.62
CA ILE A 118 0.92 -5.66 -7.86
C ILE A 118 0.77 -5.49 -9.37
N VAL A 119 -0.47 -5.57 -9.86
CA VAL A 119 -0.80 -5.35 -11.26
C VAL A 119 -1.95 -4.36 -11.37
N ALA A 120 -2.06 -3.66 -12.50
CA ALA A 120 -3.19 -2.78 -12.77
C ALA A 120 -4.51 -3.57 -12.69
N SER A 121 -5.54 -2.98 -12.09
CA SER A 121 -6.89 -3.49 -12.22
C SER A 121 -7.52 -2.79 -13.42
N ASP A 122 -7.52 -3.48 -14.57
CA ASP A 122 -8.32 -3.10 -15.74
C ASP A 122 -9.82 -3.08 -15.41
#